data_AF-A0A7J4EGR9-F1
#
_entry.id   AF-A0A7J4EGR9-F1
#
_cell.length_a   1.000
_cell.length_b   1.000
_cell.length_c   1.000
_cell.angle_alpha   90.00
_cell.angle_beta   90.00
_cell.angle_gamma   90.00
#
_symmetry.space_group_name_H-M   'P 1'
#
loop_
_entity.id
_entity.type
_entity.pdbx_description
1 polymer ?
#
loop_
_entity_poly.entity_id
_entity_poly.type
_entity_poly.pdbx_seq_one_letter_code
_entity_poly.pdbx_strand_id
1 'polypeptide(L)'
;SEVIEATEGKLPVIATGGVRNGLDAAKAIALGADAAGVAQAILKPATRGKKETIQEMDAIVEELRAAMFLVGAATVDDLHKAGVELWI
;
A
#
# COMPACT_ATOMS: atom_id res chain seq x y z
N SER A 1 -11.11 -2.18 10.25
CA SER A 1 -10.85 -0.81 10.73
C SER A 1 -12.20 -0.12 10.91
N GLU A 2 -12.32 0.82 11.86
CA GLU A 2 -13.57 1.56 12.14
C GLU A 2 -14.19 2.18 10.87
N VAL A 3 -13.36 2.66 9.95
CA VAL A 3 -13.80 3.25 8.68
C VAL A 3 -14.48 2.23 7.76
N ILE A 4 -13.95 1.01 7.65
CA ILE A 4 -14.57 -0.05 6.81
C ILE A 4 -15.91 -0.48 7.40
N GLU A 5 -16.00 -0.55 8.73
CA GLU A 5 -17.24 -0.87 9.41
C GLU A 5 -18.28 0.23 9.16
N ALA A 6 -17.88 1.49 9.27
CA ALA A 6 -18.74 2.64 9.00
C ALA A 6 -19.23 2.72 7.54
N THR A 7 -18.48 2.18 6.57
CA THR A 7 -18.89 2.13 5.16
C THR A 7 -19.69 0.88 4.80
N GLU A 8 -19.83 -0.08 5.72
CA GLU A 8 -20.39 -1.41 5.46
C GLU A 8 -19.73 -2.12 4.25
N GLY A 9 -18.48 -1.77 3.93
CA GLY A 9 -17.79 -2.24 2.73
C GLY A 9 -18.40 -1.78 1.39
N LYS A 10 -19.28 -0.77 1.40
CA LYS A 10 -19.99 -0.28 0.20
C LYS A 10 -19.25 0.85 -0.52
N LEU A 11 -18.23 1.43 0.11
CA LEU A 11 -17.45 2.53 -0.45
C LEU A 11 -15.97 2.16 -0.47
N PRO A 12 -15.24 2.46 -1.56
CA PRO A 12 -13.80 2.29 -1.60
C PRO A 12 -13.10 3.09 -0.49
N VAL A 13 -12.20 2.43 0.23
CA VAL A 13 -11.38 2.98 1.31
C VAL A 13 -9.93 3.11 0.82
N ILE A 14 -9.40 4.33 0.86
CA ILE A 14 -8.02 4.62 0.44
C ILE A 14 -7.21 5.04 1.67
N ALA A 15 -6.13 4.31 1.96
CA ALA A 15 -5.22 4.63 3.06
C ALA A 15 -4.04 5.48 2.56
N THR A 16 -3.91 6.72 3.03
CA THR A 16 -2.89 7.67 2.50
C THR A 16 -1.87 8.14 3.54
N GLY A 17 -2.17 7.98 4.83
CA GLY A 17 -1.32 8.47 5.92
C GLY A 17 -0.12 7.55 6.19
N GLY A 18 1.09 8.03 5.88
CA GLY A 18 2.32 7.38 6.33
C GLY A 18 2.81 6.18 5.50
N VAL A 19 2.25 5.95 4.30
CA VAL A 19 2.74 4.93 3.37
C VAL A 19 4.06 5.39 2.75
N ARG A 20 5.17 4.69 3.04
CA ARG A 20 6.52 5.09 2.61
C ARG A 20 7.13 4.16 1.55
N ASN A 21 6.65 2.93 1.49
CA ASN A 21 7.22 1.84 0.69
C ASN A 21 6.13 0.82 0.35
N GLY A 22 6.46 -0.19 -0.47
CA GLY A 22 5.49 -1.21 -0.89
C GLY A 22 4.99 -2.11 0.24
N LEU A 23 5.79 -2.31 1.30
CA LEU A 23 5.39 -3.10 2.47
C LEU A 23 4.32 -2.36 3.32
N ASP A 24 4.45 -1.04 3.47
CA ASP A 24 3.44 -0.22 4.13
C ASP A 24 2.12 -0.25 3.35
N ALA A 25 2.19 -0.22 2.01
CA ALA A 25 1.02 -0.36 1.15
C ALA A 25 0.36 -1.74 1.32
N ALA A 26 1.15 -2.81 1.35
CA ALA A 26 0.66 -4.17 1.57
C ALA A 26 -0.06 -4.30 2.93
N LYS A 27 0.51 -3.73 4.00
CA LYS A 27 -0.13 -3.69 5.33
C LYS A 27 -1.43 -2.90 5.33
N ALA A 28 -1.45 -1.74 4.67
CA ALA A 28 -2.65 -0.93 4.60
C ALA A 28 -3.81 -1.68 3.91
N ILE A 29 -3.50 -2.38 2.82
CA ILE A 29 -4.47 -3.21 2.09
C ILE A 29 -4.88 -4.39 2.97
N ALA A 30 -3.94 -5.11 3.59
CA ALA A 30 -4.24 -6.22 4.49
C ALA A 30 -5.10 -5.83 5.71
N LEU A 31 -5.00 -4.57 6.18
CA LEU A 31 -5.88 -4.01 7.22
C LEU A 31 -7.27 -3.60 6.71
N GLY A 32 -7.52 -3.78 5.41
CA GLY A 32 -8.81 -3.67 4.75
C GLY A 32 -8.99 -2.44 3.85
N ALA A 33 -7.93 -1.71 3.51
CA ALA A 33 -8.02 -0.68 2.47
C ALA A 33 -8.12 -1.33 1.08
N ASP A 34 -8.78 -0.65 0.13
CA ASP A 34 -8.82 -1.05 -1.28
C ASP A 34 -7.60 -0.52 -2.05
N ALA A 35 -7.01 0.58 -1.59
CA ALA A 35 -5.82 1.17 -2.16
C ALA A 35 -4.97 1.91 -1.11
N ALA A 36 -3.67 2.06 -1.42
CA ALA A 36 -2.74 2.85 -0.63
C ALA A 36 -2.25 4.06 -1.46
N GLY A 37 -2.22 5.23 -0.84
CA GLY A 37 -1.73 6.47 -1.45
C GLY A 37 -0.36 6.86 -0.92
N VAL A 38 0.56 7.23 -1.81
CA VAL A 38 1.91 7.67 -1.49
C VAL A 38 2.11 9.10 -1.97
N ALA A 39 2.40 10.02 -1.06
CA ALA A 39 2.67 11.42 -1.41
C ALA A 39 4.14 11.78 -1.11
N GLN A 40 4.53 11.75 0.17
CA GLN A 40 5.81 12.29 0.62
C GLN A 40 7.03 11.60 -0.03
N ALA A 41 6.99 10.27 -0.21
CA ALA A 41 8.09 9.53 -0.83
C ALA A 41 8.34 9.97 -2.28
N ILE A 42 7.29 10.41 -2.98
CA ILE A 42 7.36 10.82 -4.40
C ILE A 42 7.81 12.28 -4.58
N LEU A 43 7.62 13.15 -3.57
CA LEU A 43 7.92 14.59 -3.70
C LEU A 43 9.39 14.88 -4.04
N LYS A 44 10.34 14.23 -3.36
CA LYS A 44 11.78 14.47 -3.59
C LYS A 44 12.26 13.92 -4.94
N PRO A 45 11.87 12.71 -5.38
CA PRO A 45 12.11 12.27 -6.76
C PRO A 45 11.50 13.22 -7.80
N ALA A 46 10.30 13.74 -7.56
CA ALA A 46 9.63 14.67 -8.47
C ALA A 46 10.39 15.98 -8.68
N THR A 47 11.16 16.47 -7.70
CA THR A 47 12.02 17.65 -7.89
C THR A 47 13.26 17.36 -8.74
N ARG A 48 13.62 16.09 -8.93
CA ARG A 48 14.76 15.66 -9.76
C ARG A 48 14.35 15.37 -11.20
N GLY A 49 13.09 14.99 -11.41
CA GLY A 49 12.50 14.85 -12.74
C GLY A 49 11.64 13.59 -12.89
N LYS A 50 11.01 13.48 -14.06
CA LYS A 50 10.12 12.37 -14.40
C LYS A 50 10.78 10.99 -14.27
N LYS A 51 12.05 10.88 -14.66
CA LYS A 51 12.78 9.60 -14.64
C LYS A 51 12.90 9.09 -13.20
N GLU A 52 13.33 9.95 -12.29
CA GLU A 52 13.51 9.64 -10.88
C GLU A 52 12.17 9.35 -10.21
N THR A 53 11.11 10.08 -10.57
CA THR A 53 9.74 9.77 -10.12
C THR A 53 9.29 8.38 -10.52
N ILE A 54 9.51 7.99 -11.79
CA ILE A 54 9.14 6.66 -12.28
C ILE A 54 9.96 5.59 -11.55
N GLN A 55 11.27 5.80 -11.39
CA GLN A 55 12.13 4.86 -10.67
C GLN A 55 11.68 4.63 -9.22
N GLU A 56 11.29 5.68 -8.50
CA GLU A 56 10.76 5.53 -7.14
C GLU A 56 9.42 4.79 -7.13
N MET A 57 8.52 5.13 -8.06
CA MET A 57 7.22 4.46 -8.17
C MET A 57 7.39 2.97 -8.48
N ASP A 58 8.27 2.63 -9.42
CA ASP A 58 8.57 1.25 -9.78
C ASP A 58 9.16 0.48 -8.59
N ALA A 59 10.06 1.10 -7.81
CA ALA A 59 10.61 0.49 -6.60
C ALA A 59 9.52 0.15 -5.57
N ILE A 60 8.59 1.08 -5.31
CA ILE A 60 7.45 0.84 -4.40
C ILE A 60 6.56 -0.30 -4.91
N VAL A 61 6.32 -0.37 -6.21
CA VAL A 61 5.54 -1.45 -6.82
C VAL A 61 6.25 -2.80 -6.70
N GLU A 62 7.56 -2.85 -6.90
CA GLU A 62 8.35 -4.08 -6.75
C GLU A 62 8.38 -4.55 -5.28
N GLU A 63 8.50 -3.63 -4.32
CA GLU A 63 8.40 -3.96 -2.89
C GLU A 63 7.03 -4.52 -2.52
N LEU A 64 5.94 -3.97 -3.08
CA LEU A 64 4.58 -4.50 -2.90
C LEU A 64 4.48 -5.92 -3.48
N ARG A 65 4.99 -6.15 -4.69
CA ARG A 65 5.04 -7.48 -5.31
C ARG A 65 5.86 -8.48 -4.49
N ALA A 66 7.00 -8.05 -3.96
CA ALA A 66 7.81 -8.87 -3.08
C ALA A 66 7.05 -9.24 -1.80
N ALA A 67 6.36 -8.29 -1.17
CA ALA A 67 5.52 -8.55 0.00
C ALA A 67 4.41 -9.55 -0.32
N MET A 68 3.70 -9.35 -1.44
CA MET A 68 2.65 -10.26 -1.93
C MET A 68 3.19 -11.68 -2.13
N PHE A 69 4.34 -11.82 -2.79
CA PHE A 69 4.99 -13.11 -3.01
C PHE A 69 5.32 -13.82 -1.69
N LEU A 70 5.88 -13.09 -0.71
CA LEU A 70 6.29 -13.65 0.58
C LEU A 70 5.10 -14.13 1.43
N VAL A 71 3.92 -13.54 1.27
CA VAL A 71 2.70 -13.94 2.00
C VAL A 71 1.77 -14.83 1.18
N GLY A 72 2.17 -15.23 -0.04
CA GLY A 72 1.37 -16.09 -0.91
C GLY A 72 0.13 -15.42 -1.50
N ALA A 73 0.12 -14.09 -1.63
CA ALA A 73 -0.95 -13.34 -2.28
C ALA A 73 -0.72 -13.24 -3.80
N ALA A 74 -1.57 -13.88 -4.59
CA ALA A 74 -1.47 -13.85 -6.05
C ALA A 74 -2.05 -12.56 -6.65
N THR A 75 -3.02 -11.96 -5.96
CA THR A 75 -3.67 -10.71 -6.33
C THR A 75 -3.62 -9.71 -5.19
N VAL A 76 -3.87 -8.43 -5.47
CA VAL A 76 -3.93 -7.39 -4.43
C VAL A 76 -5.05 -7.70 -3.43
N ASP A 77 -6.22 -8.18 -3.89
CA ASP A 77 -7.32 -8.62 -3.04
C ASP A 77 -6.94 -9.78 -2.09
N ASP A 78 -5.99 -10.64 -2.48
CA ASP A 78 -5.54 -11.72 -1.59
C ASP A 78 -4.81 -11.18 -0.36
N LEU A 79 -4.29 -9.94 -0.39
CA LEU A 79 -3.69 -9.31 0.78
C LEU A 79 -4.70 -9.10 1.92
N HIS A 80 -6.00 -8.96 1.64
CA HIS A 80 -7.04 -8.88 2.68
C HIS A 80 -7.09 -10.14 3.57
N LYS A 81 -6.56 -11.25 3.09
CA LYS A 81 -6.48 -12.53 3.82
C LYS A 81 -5.16 -12.69 4.57
N ALA A 82 -4.19 -11.81 4.33
CA ALA A 82 -2.90 -11.86 4.99
C ALA A 82 -3.05 -11.36 6.44
N GLY A 83 -2.54 -12.15 7.40
CA GLY A 83 -2.46 -11.72 8.79
C GLY A 83 -1.48 -10.57 8.96
N VAL A 84 -1.89 -9.52 9.67
CA VAL A 84 -1.00 -8.41 10.04
C VAL A 84 -0.76 -8.48 11.54
N GLU A 85 0.48 -8.77 11.93
CA GLU A 85 0.90 -8.70 13.32
C GLU A 85 1.44 -7.30 13.62
N LEU A 86 0.70 -6.55 14.43
CA LEU A 86 1.09 -5.22 14.89
C LEU A 86 1.92 -5.38 16.16
N TRP A 87 3.23 -5.23 16.02
CA TRP A 87 4.15 -5.14 17.15
C TRP A 87 4.04 -3.72 17.72
N ILE A 88 3.08 -3.54 18.63
CA ILE A 88 2.90 -2.33 19.45
C ILE A 88 3.23 -2.67 20.91
#